data_AF-A0A7R7DK49-F1
#
_entry.id   AF-A0A7R7DK49-F1
#
_cell.length_a   1.000
_cell.length_b   1.000
_cell.length_c   1.000
_cell.angle_alpha   90.00
_cell.angle_beta   90.00
_cell.angle_gamma   90.00
#
_symmetry.space_group_name_H-M   'P 1'
#
loop_
_entity.id
_entity.type
_entity.pdbx_description
1 polymer ?
#
loop_
_entity_poly.entity_id
_entity_poly.type
_entity_poly.pdbx_seq_one_letter_code
_entity_poly.pdbx_strand_id
1 'polypeptide(L)'
;MRSIRPFSGDTPTSLRMLVGTSCVAALAIAGAAIASAEHPPGPYRFLATIGLFALARSMVLWIRAGSQRFGLSWGEAALLVGMCLLPLHWLVAVVPVGALVGGVLSGAAPIKTLYNTAAATISTAAACLVVGGSAASARCHRSASAPRSHWLPPA
;
A
#
# COMPACT_ATOMS: atom_id res chain seq x y z
N MET A 1 -13.25 -41.17 -4.08
CA MET A 1 -13.50 -40.19 -5.16
C MET A 1 -14.23 -38.99 -4.57
N ARG A 2 -13.59 -37.82 -4.45
CA ARG A 2 -14.21 -36.59 -3.93
C ARG A 2 -15.03 -35.95 -5.03
N SER A 3 -16.34 -35.84 -4.83
CA SER A 3 -17.27 -35.10 -5.69
C SER A 3 -16.81 -33.64 -5.82
N ILE A 4 -16.42 -33.26 -7.04
CA ILE A 4 -16.13 -31.89 -7.43
C ILE A 4 -17.50 -31.23 -7.61
N ARG A 5 -17.92 -30.39 -6.67
CA ARG A 5 -19.17 -29.63 -6.86
C ARG A 5 -18.97 -28.65 -8.03
N PRO A 6 -19.94 -28.54 -8.96
CA PRO A 6 -19.90 -27.55 -10.02
C PRO A 6 -19.84 -26.14 -9.40
N PHE A 7 -18.99 -25.29 -9.96
CA PHE A 7 -18.87 -23.89 -9.60
C PHE A 7 -20.15 -23.17 -10.05
N SER A 8 -21.17 -23.10 -9.17
CA SER A 8 -22.34 -22.26 -9.43
C SER A 8 -21.87 -20.81 -9.61
N GLY A 9 -22.27 -20.17 -10.70
CA GLY A 9 -21.87 -18.80 -11.08
C GLY A 9 -22.29 -17.70 -10.10
N ASP A 10 -22.91 -18.05 -8.99
CA ASP A 10 -23.22 -17.16 -7.89
C ASP A 10 -21.98 -16.94 -7.02
N THR A 11 -21.27 -15.84 -7.25
CA THR A 11 -20.33 -15.31 -6.26
C THR A 11 -21.03 -15.24 -4.90
N PRO A 12 -20.53 -15.96 -3.87
CA PRO A 12 -21.21 -16.02 -2.58
C PRO A 12 -21.32 -14.62 -1.97
N THR A 13 -22.47 -14.31 -1.39
CA THR A 13 -22.84 -12.97 -0.89
C THR A 13 -21.81 -12.42 0.11
N SER A 14 -21.21 -13.31 0.91
CA SER A 14 -20.13 -12.97 1.85
C SER A 14 -18.89 -12.38 1.15
N LEU A 15 -18.56 -12.88 -0.03
CA LEU A 15 -17.40 -12.44 -0.80
C LEU A 15 -17.65 -11.06 -1.41
N ARG A 16 -18.88 -10.81 -1.88
CA ARG A 16 -19.30 -9.48 -2.35
C ARG A 16 -19.30 -8.45 -1.22
N MET A 17 -19.77 -8.81 -0.02
CA MET A 17 -19.73 -7.92 1.14
C MET A 17 -18.29 -7.57 1.53
N LEU A 18 -17.39 -8.56 1.57
CA LEU A 18 -15.99 -8.35 1.96
C LEU A 18 -15.23 -7.48 0.94
N VAL A 19 -15.49 -7.68 -0.36
CA VAL A 19 -14.94 -6.80 -1.42
C VAL A 19 -15.52 -5.39 -1.30
N GLY A 20 -16.83 -5.27 -1.06
CA GLY A 20 -17.50 -3.98 -0.90
C GLY A 20 -16.94 -3.18 0.28
N THR A 21 -16.85 -3.79 1.46
CA THR A 21 -16.35 -3.11 2.67
C THR A 21 -14.88 -2.73 2.54
N SER A 22 -14.04 -3.60 1.97
CA SER A 22 -12.63 -3.28 1.73
C SER A 22 -12.45 -2.14 0.73
N CYS A 23 -13.23 -2.10 -0.35
CA CYS A 23 -13.21 -1.00 -1.31
C CYS A 23 -13.63 0.34 -0.67
N VAL A 24 -14.71 0.33 0.12
CA VAL A 24 -15.18 1.55 0.83
C VAL A 24 -14.12 2.04 1.81
N ALA A 25 -13.52 1.13 2.59
CA ALA A 25 -12.43 1.48 3.51
C ALA A 25 -11.22 2.07 2.76
N ALA A 26 -10.79 1.43 1.67
CA ALA A 26 -9.68 1.91 0.85
C ALA A 26 -9.95 3.30 0.24
N LEU A 27 -11.17 3.55 -0.23
CA LEU A 27 -11.57 4.87 -0.74
C LEU A 27 -11.58 5.94 0.35
N ALA A 28 -12.11 5.62 1.53
CA ALA A 28 -12.10 6.56 2.66
C ALA A 28 -10.67 6.91 3.09
N ILE A 29 -9.79 5.91 3.17
CA ILE A 29 -8.37 6.09 3.50
C ILE A 29 -7.65 6.94 2.44
N ALA A 30 -7.83 6.63 1.16
CA ALA A 30 -7.21 7.40 0.08
C ALA A 30 -7.73 8.84 0.05
N GLY A 31 -9.04 9.04 0.25
CA GLY A 31 -9.66 10.36 0.34
C GLY A 31 -9.11 11.19 1.51
N ALA A 32 -8.97 10.58 2.69
CA ALA A 32 -8.37 11.24 3.85
C ALA A 32 -6.89 11.59 3.64
N ALA A 33 -6.13 10.73 2.97
CA ALA A 33 -4.73 10.98 2.64
C ALA A 33 -4.56 12.15 1.64
N ILE A 34 -5.46 12.26 0.65
CA ILE A 34 -5.47 13.37 -0.30
C ILE A 34 -5.89 14.67 0.40
N ALA A 35 -6.91 14.63 1.28
CA ALA A 35 -7.39 15.80 2.00
C ALA A 35 -6.35 16.39 2.98
N SER A 36 -5.41 15.58 3.46
CA SER A 36 -4.32 15.99 4.35
C SER A 36 -3.02 16.34 3.61
N ALA A 37 -2.99 16.23 2.29
CA ALA A 37 -1.79 16.50 1.51
C ALA A 37 -1.62 18.00 1.24
N GLU A 38 -0.53 18.59 1.74
CA GLU A 38 -0.28 20.04 1.61
C GLU A 38 0.26 20.44 0.23
N HIS A 39 1.09 19.59 -0.40
CA HIS A 39 1.76 19.93 -1.67
C HIS A 39 1.80 18.73 -2.62
N PRO A 40 1.32 18.86 -3.88
CA PRO A 40 1.39 17.80 -4.86
C PRO A 40 2.84 17.50 -5.29
N PRO A 41 3.25 16.22 -5.35
CA PRO A 41 4.56 15.85 -5.84
C PRO A 41 4.64 16.09 -7.34
N GLY A 42 5.86 16.30 -7.86
CA GLY A 42 6.07 16.46 -9.30
C GLY A 42 5.51 15.27 -10.10
N PRO A 43 4.91 15.50 -11.28
CA PRO A 43 4.17 14.47 -12.03
C PRO A 43 5.04 13.28 -12.42
N TYR A 44 6.34 13.48 -12.63
CA TYR A 44 7.28 12.42 -12.94
C TYR A 44 7.43 11.39 -11.80
N ARG A 45 7.41 11.83 -10.52
CA ARG A 45 7.51 10.91 -9.37
C ARG A 45 6.23 10.10 -9.20
N PHE A 46 5.10 10.72 -9.50
CA PHE A 46 3.79 10.09 -9.46
C PHE A 46 3.66 9.01 -10.53
N LEU A 47 4.02 9.33 -11.78
CA LEU A 47 4.04 8.35 -12.87
C LEU A 47 5.04 7.22 -12.62
N ALA A 48 6.22 7.53 -12.10
CA ALA A 48 7.23 6.52 -11.76
C ALA A 48 6.72 5.54 -10.68
N THR A 49 6.05 6.04 -9.65
CA THR A 49 5.50 5.16 -8.60
C THR A 49 4.29 4.34 -9.09
N ILE A 50 3.43 4.90 -9.93
CA ILE A 50 2.38 4.11 -10.61
C ILE A 50 3.00 2.97 -11.42
N GLY A 51 4.00 3.28 -12.25
CA GLY A 51 4.70 2.31 -13.09
C GLY A 51 5.37 1.22 -12.24
N LEU A 52 6.00 1.60 -11.13
CA LEU A 52 6.63 0.66 -10.20
C LEU A 52 5.62 -0.33 -9.59
N PHE A 53 4.47 0.15 -9.11
CA PHE A 53 3.43 -0.72 -8.55
C PHE A 53 2.76 -1.59 -9.62
N ALA A 54 2.57 -1.06 -10.83
CA ALA A 54 2.07 -1.83 -11.95
C ALA A 54 3.03 -2.98 -12.32
N LEU A 55 4.34 -2.68 -12.41
CA LEU A 55 5.39 -3.66 -12.68
C LEU A 55 5.49 -4.70 -11.56
N ALA A 56 5.53 -4.27 -10.30
CA ALA A 56 5.61 -5.14 -9.15
C ALA A 56 4.42 -6.11 -9.03
N ARG A 57 3.26 -5.73 -9.57
CA ARG A 57 2.09 -6.59 -9.65
C ARG A 57 2.15 -7.56 -10.83
N SER A 58 2.74 -7.16 -11.95
CA SER A 58 2.90 -8.02 -13.13
C SER A 58 4.02 -9.06 -12.98
N MET A 59 5.07 -8.72 -12.24
CA MET A 59 6.20 -9.58 -11.96
C MET A 59 5.87 -10.45 -10.76
N VAL A 60 5.41 -11.68 -10.97
CA VAL A 60 5.27 -12.68 -9.90
C VAL A 60 6.35 -13.72 -10.08
N LEU A 61 7.23 -13.85 -9.09
CA LEU A 61 8.25 -14.88 -9.09
C LEU A 61 7.61 -16.18 -8.58
N TRP A 62 7.46 -17.16 -9.47
CA TRP A 62 6.94 -18.47 -9.11
C TRP A 62 8.09 -19.40 -8.74
N ILE A 63 8.20 -19.74 -7.46
CA ILE A 63 9.17 -20.70 -6.96
C ILE A 63 8.44 -22.02 -6.71
N ARG A 64 9.00 -23.12 -7.21
CA ARG A 64 8.47 -24.47 -6.94
C ARG A 64 9.36 -25.16 -5.91
N ALA A 65 8.79 -25.47 -4.75
CA ALA A 65 9.44 -26.30 -3.73
C ALA A 65 8.64 -27.61 -3.60
N GLY A 66 9.12 -28.64 -4.28
CA GLY A 66 8.45 -29.94 -4.36
C GLY A 66 7.10 -29.89 -5.10
N SER A 67 6.03 -30.31 -4.40
CA SER A 67 4.66 -30.35 -4.96
C SER A 67 3.93 -29.00 -4.88
N GLN A 68 4.41 -28.07 -4.04
CA GLN A 68 3.78 -26.77 -3.82
C GLN A 68 4.40 -25.69 -4.73
N ARG A 69 3.55 -24.76 -5.20
CA ARG A 69 3.97 -23.56 -5.95
C ARG A 69 3.78 -22.34 -5.06
N PHE A 70 4.85 -21.60 -4.82
CA PHE A 70 4.83 -20.34 -4.07
C PHE A 70 4.97 -19.18 -5.06
N GLY A 71 4.07 -18.21 -4.97
CA GLY A 71 4.18 -16.96 -5.72
C GLY A 71 4.70 -15.87 -4.78
N LEU A 72 5.87 -15.31 -5.08
CA LEU A 72 6.42 -14.18 -4.36
C LEU A 72 6.10 -12.89 -5.14
N SER A 73 5.36 -11.99 -4.50
CA SER A 73 4.99 -10.70 -5.08
C SER A 73 5.97 -9.61 -4.67
N TRP A 74 6.30 -8.72 -5.59
CA TRP A 74 7.23 -7.59 -5.34
C TRP A 74 6.54 -6.35 -4.74
N GLY A 75 5.28 -6.47 -4.30
CA GLY A 75 4.49 -5.34 -3.81
C GLY A 75 5.12 -4.63 -2.60
N GLU A 76 5.70 -5.39 -1.67
CA GLU A 76 6.36 -4.84 -0.48
C GLU A 76 7.64 -4.08 -0.85
N ALA A 77 8.43 -4.60 -1.80
CA ALA A 77 9.62 -3.92 -2.31
C ALA A 77 9.23 -2.61 -3.02
N ALA A 78 8.18 -2.64 -3.84
CA ALA A 78 7.65 -1.44 -4.49
C ALA A 78 7.16 -0.41 -3.48
N LEU A 79 6.59 -0.85 -2.36
CA LEU A 79 6.16 0.02 -1.28
C LEU A 79 7.35 0.70 -0.58
N LEU A 80 8.41 -0.05 -0.25
CA LEU A 80 9.63 0.52 0.35
C LEU A 80 10.28 1.54 -0.57
N VAL A 81 10.43 1.22 -1.86
CA VAL A 81 10.98 2.15 -2.85
C VAL A 81 10.05 3.35 -3.02
N GLY A 82 8.73 3.14 -3.07
CA GLY A 82 7.73 4.20 -3.15
C GLY A 82 7.80 5.19 -1.99
N MET A 83 8.04 4.70 -0.76
CA MET A 83 8.26 5.55 0.43
C MET A 83 9.49 6.45 0.30
N CYS A 84 10.52 6.04 -0.44
CA CYS A 84 11.68 6.88 -0.73
C CYS A 84 11.39 7.92 -1.81
N LEU A 85 10.51 7.63 -2.76
CA LEU A 85 10.21 8.50 -3.90
C LEU A 85 9.15 9.56 -3.59
N LEU A 86 8.13 9.21 -2.80
CA LEU A 86 6.95 10.03 -2.53
C LEU A 86 6.74 10.29 -1.04
N PRO A 87 6.19 11.46 -0.68
CA PRO A 87 5.67 11.68 0.67
C PRO A 87 4.60 10.64 1.03
N LEU A 88 4.57 10.21 2.29
CA LEU A 88 3.72 9.12 2.79
C LEU A 88 2.23 9.30 2.44
N HIS A 89 1.71 10.53 2.50
CA HIS A 89 0.32 10.85 2.19
C HIS A 89 -0.02 10.63 0.71
N TRP A 90 0.87 11.04 -0.21
CA TRP A 90 0.68 10.80 -1.63
C TRP A 90 0.87 9.34 -2.03
N LEU A 91 1.71 8.61 -1.31
CA LEU A 91 1.93 7.20 -1.57
C LEU A 91 0.61 6.40 -1.43
N VAL A 92 -0.15 6.64 -0.36
CA VAL A 92 -1.44 5.97 -0.10
C VAL A 92 -2.43 6.21 -1.24
N ALA A 93 -2.39 7.38 -1.89
CA ALA A 93 -3.25 7.70 -3.03
C ALA A 93 -2.78 7.05 -4.34
N VAL A 94 -1.46 6.89 -4.54
CA VAL A 94 -0.88 6.31 -5.77
C VAL A 94 -1.02 4.80 -5.83
N VAL A 95 -0.82 4.11 -4.70
CA VAL A 95 -0.88 2.65 -4.64
C VAL A 95 -2.15 2.06 -5.28
N PRO A 96 -3.38 2.51 -4.97
CA PRO A 96 -4.57 1.95 -5.60
C PRO A 96 -4.56 2.13 -7.12
N VAL A 97 -4.07 3.26 -7.63
CA VAL A 97 -3.99 3.51 -9.08
C VAL A 97 -3.02 2.55 -9.75
N GLY A 98 -1.79 2.44 -9.23
CA GLY A 98 -0.78 1.52 -9.77
C GLY A 98 -1.20 0.05 -9.65
N ALA A 99 -1.83 -0.32 -8.54
CA ALA A 99 -2.34 -1.66 -8.30
C ALA A 99 -3.50 -2.02 -9.24
N LEU A 100 -4.43 -1.09 -9.51
CA LEU A 100 -5.48 -1.29 -10.50
C LEU A 100 -4.89 -1.44 -11.91
N VAL A 101 -4.01 -0.53 -12.31
CA VAL A 101 -3.36 -0.58 -13.63
C VAL A 101 -2.62 -1.90 -13.82
N GLY A 102 -1.81 -2.32 -12.86
CA GLY A 102 -1.12 -3.61 -12.91
C GLY A 102 -2.09 -4.80 -12.97
N GLY A 103 -3.21 -4.73 -12.24
CA GLY A 103 -4.25 -5.76 -12.27
C GLY A 103 -4.95 -5.89 -13.62
N VAL A 104 -5.24 -4.76 -14.27
CA VAL A 104 -5.78 -4.71 -15.64
C VAL A 104 -4.78 -5.24 -16.65
N LEU A 105 -3.51 -4.80 -16.58
CA LEU A 105 -2.44 -5.26 -17.47
C LEU A 105 -2.15 -6.77 -17.33
N SER A 106 -2.38 -7.34 -16.15
CA SER A 106 -2.19 -8.77 -15.90
C SER A 106 -3.39 -9.62 -16.34
N GLY A 107 -4.48 -9.02 -16.86
CA GLY A 107 -5.68 -9.73 -17.28
C GLY A 107 -6.42 -10.44 -16.15
N ALA A 108 -6.23 -10.01 -14.89
CA ALA A 108 -6.81 -10.67 -13.74
C ALA A 108 -8.32 -10.38 -13.62
N ALA A 109 -9.07 -11.36 -13.08
CA ALA A 109 -10.51 -11.22 -12.86
C ALA A 109 -10.83 -9.94 -12.05
N PRO A 110 -11.85 -9.15 -12.45
CA PRO A 110 -12.06 -7.80 -11.92
C PRO A 110 -12.32 -7.78 -10.42
N ILE A 111 -13.09 -8.73 -9.89
CA ILE A 111 -13.39 -8.81 -8.45
C ILE A 111 -12.13 -9.08 -7.61
N LYS A 112 -11.21 -9.92 -8.12
CA LYS A 112 -9.93 -10.19 -7.49
C LYS A 112 -9.02 -8.97 -7.58
N THR A 113 -9.07 -8.26 -8.70
CA THR A 113 -8.30 -7.04 -8.89
C THR A 113 -8.70 -5.96 -7.90
N LEU A 114 -10.01 -5.74 -7.71
CA LEU A 114 -10.55 -4.79 -6.73
C LEU A 114 -10.15 -5.15 -5.30
N TYR A 115 -10.38 -6.40 -4.90
CA TYR A 115 -10.01 -6.87 -3.56
C TYR A 115 -8.52 -6.69 -3.25
N ASN A 116 -7.66 -7.15 -4.16
CA ASN A 116 -6.21 -7.03 -3.97
C ASN A 116 -5.74 -5.57 -3.92
N THR A 117 -6.39 -4.70 -4.69
CA THR A 117 -6.09 -3.27 -4.67
C THR A 117 -6.51 -2.66 -3.34
N ALA A 118 -7.72 -2.96 -2.86
CA ALA A 118 -8.20 -2.48 -1.57
C ALA A 118 -7.30 -2.96 -0.42
N ALA A 119 -6.93 -4.24 -0.42
CA ALA A 119 -6.00 -4.80 0.54
C ALA A 119 -4.63 -4.10 0.50
N ALA A 120 -4.07 -3.88 -0.69
CA ALA A 120 -2.80 -3.17 -0.85
C ALA A 120 -2.87 -1.72 -0.32
N THR A 121 -3.96 -1.00 -0.58
CA THR A 121 -4.17 0.36 -0.06
C THR A 121 -4.22 0.37 1.47
N ILE A 122 -4.97 -0.56 2.09
CA ILE A 122 -5.08 -0.68 3.55
C ILE A 122 -3.72 -1.01 4.16
N SER A 123 -2.99 -1.98 3.61
CA SER A 123 -1.63 -2.33 4.07
C SER A 123 -0.66 -1.16 3.93
N THR A 124 -0.76 -0.39 2.83
CA THR A 124 0.08 0.79 2.61
C THR A 124 -0.21 1.86 3.64
N ALA A 125 -1.48 2.15 3.90
CA ALA A 125 -1.87 3.11 4.91
C ALA A 125 -1.39 2.70 6.31
N ALA A 126 -1.52 1.42 6.66
CA ALA A 126 -0.99 0.89 7.91
C ALA A 126 0.53 1.06 8.00
N ALA A 127 1.27 0.76 6.94
CA ALA A 127 2.71 0.95 6.89
C ALA A 127 3.10 2.43 7.03
N CYS A 128 2.40 3.34 6.34
CA CYS A 128 2.60 4.78 6.47
C CYS A 128 2.33 5.30 7.89
N LEU A 129 1.31 4.77 8.58
CA LEU A 129 1.02 5.12 9.98
C LEU A 129 2.14 4.67 10.91
N VAL A 130 2.64 3.45 10.74
CA VAL A 130 3.77 2.94 11.55
C VAL A 130 5.02 3.80 11.34
N VAL A 131 5.38 4.07 10.08
CA VAL A 131 6.56 4.89 9.75
C VAL A 131 6.40 6.33 10.27
N GLY A 132 5.22 6.94 10.08
CA GLY A 132 4.93 8.28 10.56
C GLY A 132 4.96 8.38 12.10
N GLY A 133 4.38 7.39 12.78
CA GLY A 133 4.39 7.29 14.24
C GLY A 133 5.80 7.16 14.80
N SER A 134 6.62 6.26 14.23
CA SER A 134 8.03 6.09 14.64
C SER A 134 8.85 7.37 14.46
N ALA A 135 8.63 8.11 13.37
CA ALA A 135 9.31 9.39 13.14
C ALA A 135 8.90 10.48 14.15
N ALA A 136 7.64 10.48 14.59
CA ALA A 136 7.16 11.39 15.64
C ALA A 136 7.80 11.06 17.00
N SER A 137 7.83 9.78 17.39
CA SER A 137 8.46 9.33 18.64
C SER A 137 9.96 9.65 18.68
N ALA A 138 10.68 9.44 17.58
CA ALA A 138 12.11 9.74 17.48
C ALA A 138 12.43 11.25 17.64
N ARG A 139 11.59 12.13 17.10
CA ARG A 139 11.72 13.59 17.30
C ARG A 139 11.50 13.99 18.75
N CYS A 140 10.50 13.42 19.42
CA CYS A 140 10.22 13.71 20.82
C CYS A 140 11.40 13.33 21.74
N HIS A 141 12.01 12.16 21.49
CA HIS A 141 13.17 11.71 22.25
C HIS A 141 14.41 12.60 22.02
N ARG A 142 14.64 13.07 20.78
CA ARG A 142 15.77 13.95 20.45
C ARG A 142 15.64 15.34 21.09
N SER A 143 14.41 15.88 21.17
CA SER A 143 14.16 17.16 21.85
C SER A 143 14.35 17.07 23.36
N ALA A 144 14.07 15.90 23.97
CA ALA A 144 14.27 15.69 25.40
C ALA A 144 15.76 15.54 25.80
N SER A 145 16.62 15.11 24.88
CA SER A 145 18.05 14.90 25.11
C SER A 145 18.95 16.06 24.66
N ALA A 146 18.39 17.13 24.09
CA ALA A 146 19.15 18.33 23.77
C ALA A 146 19.69 18.94 25.08
N PRO A 147 21.03 19.01 25.28
CA PRO A 147 21.59 19.53 26.51
C PRO A 147 21.15 20.99 26.68
N ARG A 148 20.52 21.31 27.82
CA ARG A 148 20.33 22.69 28.25
C ARG A 148 21.72 23.29 28.39
N SER A 149 22.20 23.95 27.34
CA SER A 149 23.40 24.77 27.42
C SER A 149 23.07 25.89 28.41
N HIS A 150 23.49 25.66 29.64
CA HIS A 150 23.64 26.60 30.73
C HIS A 150 23.68 28.06 30.27
N TRP A 151 22.67 28.81 30.70
CA TRP A 151 22.72 30.27 30.76
C TRP A 151 23.78 30.63 31.80
N LEU A 152 25.02 30.88 31.36
CA LEU A 152 25.97 31.62 32.17
C LEU A 152 25.48 33.07 32.25
N PRO A 153 25.25 33.62 33.45
CA PRO A 153 24.94 35.03 33.57
C PRO A 153 26.12 35.86 33.07
N PRO A 154 25.88 36.99 32.37
CA PRO A 154 26.96 37.93 32.07
C PRO A 154 27.56 38.47 33.37
N ALA A 155 28.89 38.51 33.43
CA ALA A 155 29.67 39.05 34.54
C ALA A 155 29.53 40.56 34.69
#